data_AF-A0A354GJZ3-F1
#
_entry.id   AF-A0A354GJZ3-F1
#
_cell.length_a   1.000
_cell.length_b   1.000
_cell.length_c   1.000
_cell.angle_alpha   90.00
_cell.angle_beta   90.00
_cell.angle_gamma   90.00
#
_symmetry.space_group_name_H-M   'P 1'
#
loop_
_entity.id
_entity.type
_entity.pdbx_description
1 polymer ?
#
loop_
_entity_poly.entity_id
_entity_poly.type
_entity_poly.pdbx_seq_one_letter_code
_entity_poly.pdbx_strand_id
1 'polypeptide(L)' 'MRISAKAEYACVAMLELAANYADAQPVRIKAIADAQGIPPRFLVQ' A
#
# COMPACT_ATOMS: atom_id res chain seq x y z
N MET A 1 -4.79 -0.85 21.26
CA MET A 1 -4.18 -1.94 20.47
C MET A 1 -2.92 -1.38 19.82
N ARG A 2 -1.75 -2.04 19.92
CA ARG A 2 -0.54 -1.61 19.17
C ARG A 2 -0.46 -2.43 17.89
N ILE A 3 -0.70 -1.79 16.75
CA ILE A 3 -0.49 -2.38 15.43
C ILE A 3 0.99 -2.19 15.08
N SER A 4 1.61 -3.21 14.46
CA SER A 4 2.99 -3.07 13.98
C SER A 4 3.01 -2.23 12.71
N ALA A 5 4.10 -1.50 12.47
CA ALA A 5 4.25 -0.72 11.24
C ALA A 5 4.03 -1.58 9.98
N LYS A 6 4.46 -2.86 9.99
CA LYS A 6 4.21 -3.79 8.88
C LYS A 6 2.72 -4.01 8.64
N ALA A 7 1.94 -4.24 9.70
CA ALA A 7 0.50 -4.45 9.56
C ALA A 7 -0.21 -3.17 9.13
N GLU A 8 0.20 -2.02 9.66
CA GLU A 8 -0.31 -0.72 9.24
C GLU A 8 -0.08 -0.46 7.75
N TYR A 9 1.17 -0.62 7.28
CA TYR A 9 1.53 -0.44 5.87
C TYR A 9 0.82 -1.41 4.93
N ALA A 10 0.66 -2.67 5.35
CA ALA A 10 -0.10 -3.66 4.58
C ALA A 10 -1.58 -3.26 4.46
N CYS A 11 -2.20 -2.79 5.54
CA CYS A 11 -3.60 -2.36 5.53
C CYS A 11 -3.82 -1.17 4.59
N VAL A 12 -2.99 -0.12 4.68
CA VAL A 12 -3.16 1.05 3.81
C VAL A 12 -2.84 0.74 2.34
N ALA A 13 -1.86 -0.13 2.08
CA ALA A 13 -1.59 -0.60 0.72
C ALA A 13 -2.77 -1.38 0.11
N MET A 14 -3.44 -2.20 0.93
CA MET A 14 -4.65 -2.93 0.51
C MET A 14 -5.82 -1.98 0.23
N LEU A 15 -5.97 -0.90 1.01
CA LEU A 15 -7.00 0.10 0.77
C LEU A 15 -6.75 0.87 -0.54
N GLU A 16 -5.50 1.22 -0.83
CA GLU A 16 -5.13 1.85 -2.10
C GLU A 16 -5.42 0.92 -3.29
N LEU A 17 -5.08 -0.36 -3.18
CA LEU A 17 -5.41 -1.35 -4.22
C LEU A 17 -6.92 -1.49 -4.43
N ALA A 18 -7.71 -1.49 -3.36
CA ALA A 18 -9.16 -1.55 -3.44
C ALA A 18 -9.76 -0.30 -4.10
N ALA A 19 -9.21 0.88 -3.80
CA ALA A 19 -9.65 2.15 -4.39
C ALA A 19 -9.38 2.19 -5.91
N ASN A 20 -8.27 1.61 -6.37
CA ASN A 20 -7.88 1.57 -7.78
C ASN A 20 -8.39 0.30 -8.52
N TYR A 21 -9.24 -0.53 -7.88
CA TYR A 21 -9.70 -1.79 -8.47
C TYR A 21 -10.49 -1.60 -9.78
N ALA A 22 -11.23 -0.48 -9.89
CA ALA A 22 -12.08 -0.18 -11.04
C ALA A 22 -11.29 -0.01 -12.36
N ASP A 23 -10.03 0.41 -12.29
CA ASP A 23 -9.20 0.66 -13.47
C ASP A 23 -8.71 -0.63 -14.14
N ALA A 24 -8.92 -1.79 -13.51
CA ALA A 24 -8.53 -3.12 -13.98
C ALA A 24 -7.04 -3.24 -14.38
N GLN A 25 -6.20 -2.31 -13.92
CA GLN A 25 -4.77 -2.29 -14.17
C GLN A 25 -3.99 -2.56 -12.88
N PRO A 26 -2.86 -3.28 -12.95
CA PRO A 26 -1.99 -3.43 -11.80
C PRO A 26 -1.48 -2.08 -11.30
N VAL A 27 -1.64 -1.80 -10.00
CA VAL A 27 -1.06 -0.62 -9.37
C VAL A 27 0.41 -0.89 -9.05
N ARG A 28 1.30 0.01 -9.47
CA ARG A 28 2.73 -0.12 -9.15
C ARG A 28 2.97 0.13 -7.66
N ILE A 29 3.81 -0.69 -7.03
CA ILE A 29 4.21 -0.54 -5.61
C ILE A 29 4.70 0.89 -5.32
N LYS A 30 5.46 1.50 -6.23
CA LYS A 30 5.93 2.88 -6.09
C LYS A 30 4.76 3.88 -5.97
N ALA A 31 3.70 3.71 -6.76
CA ALA A 31 2.54 4.60 -6.70
C ALA A 31 1.81 4.49 -5.35
N ILE A 32 1.66 3.26 -4.84
CA ILE A 32 1.07 3.02 -3.51
C ILE A 32 1.93 3.64 -2.40
N ALA A 33 3.25 3.44 -2.47
CA ALA A 33 4.21 3.99 -1.53
C ALA A 33 4.18 5.53 -1.51
N ASP A 34 4.16 6.15 -2.69
CA ASP A 34 4.11 7.61 -2.85
C ASP A 34 2.76 8.17 -2.34
N ALA A 35 1.63 7.51 -2.63
CA ALA A 35 0.30 7.92 -2.20
C ALA A 35 0.11 7.86 -0.68
N GLN A 36 0.69 6.84 -0.03
CA GLN A 36 0.53 6.59 1.40
C GLN A 36 1.71 7.14 2.25
N GLY A 37 2.72 7.75 1.62
CA GLY A 37 3.91 8.26 2.31
C GLY A 37 4.80 7.18 2.94
N ILE A 38 4.78 5.97 2.40
CA ILE A 38 5.48 4.80 2.95
C ILE A 38 6.81 4.62 2.22
N PRO A 39 7.94 4.38 2.90
CA PRO A 39 9.17 4.03 2.23
C PRO A 39 9.00 2.74 1.41
N PRO A 40 9.26 2.73 0.09
CA PRO A 40 8.91 1.60 -0.80
C PRO A 40 9.44 0.25 -0.34
N ARG A 41 10.63 0.24 0.29
CA ARG A 41 11.29 -0.95 0.86
C ARG A 41 10.41 -1.75 1.84
N PHE A 42 9.38 -1.15 2.43
CA PHE A 42 8.47 -1.83 3.35
C PHE A 42 7.30 -2.54 2.64
N LEU A 43 7.07 -2.23 1.36
CA LEU A 43 6.08 -2.89 0.51
C LEU A 43 6.71 -3.94 -0.43
N VAL A 44 8.04 -3.95 -0.55
CA VAL A 44 8.78 -5.00 -1.27
C VAL A 44 9.24 -6.03 -0.24
N GLN A 45 8.57 -7.19 -0.18
CA GLN A 45 8.99 -8.36 0.60
C GLN A 45 8.73 -9.65 -0.16
#